data_AF-A0A7W6DT62-F1
#
_entry.id   AF-A0A7W6DT62-F1
#
_cell.length_a   1.000
_cell.length_b   1.000
_cell.length_c   1.000
_cell.angle_alpha   90.00
_cell.angle_beta   90.00
_cell.angle_gamma   90.00
#
_symmetry.space_group_name_H-M   'P 1'
#
loop_
_entity.id
_entity.type
_entity.pdbx_description
1 polymer ?
#
loop_
_entity_poly.entity_id
_entity_poly.type
_entity_poly.pdbx_seq_one_letter_code
_entity_poly.pdbx_strand_id
1 'polypeptide(L)'
;MTEGQTSAFIDHAVRQSGKSNDDIAHAMGFSRPNLVTMLRVGATRLPLDRIPDFAAATGADAYELLTLALAEYGGPGPQGLESLERKPIESNVNIRAPIEVCDRFKALCMQERRTQGQMLELLLTVWGAGQDVDETR
;
A
#
# COMPACT_ATOMS: atom_id res chain seq x y z
N MET A 1 -20.33 19.07 -16.72
CA MET A 1 -20.12 17.73 -16.15
C MET A 1 -18.69 17.73 -15.66
N THR A 2 -18.46 17.64 -14.35
CA THR A 2 -17.10 17.54 -13.81
C THR A 2 -16.57 16.16 -14.17
N GLU A 3 -15.61 16.09 -15.10
CA GLU A 3 -14.77 14.93 -15.31
C GLU A 3 -14.02 14.66 -14.00
N GLY A 4 -14.59 13.79 -13.16
CA GLY A 4 -13.99 13.42 -11.87
C GLY A 4 -12.69 12.67 -12.11
N GLN A 5 -11.66 12.95 -11.32
CA GLN A 5 -10.36 12.28 -11.43
C GLN A 5 -10.51 10.75 -11.33
N THR A 6 -11.51 10.27 -10.56
CA THR A 6 -11.84 8.85 -10.46
C THR A 6 -12.41 8.29 -11.76
N SER A 7 -13.32 9.00 -12.43
CA SER A 7 -13.89 8.54 -13.71
C SER A 7 -12.85 8.46 -14.83
N ALA A 8 -11.92 9.42 -14.88
CA ALA A 8 -10.80 9.40 -15.82
C ALA A 8 -9.85 8.23 -15.56
N PHE A 9 -9.54 7.96 -14.29
CA PHE A 9 -8.75 6.80 -13.90
C PHE A 9 -9.45 5.48 -14.27
N ILE A 10 -10.74 5.36 -13.98
CA ILE A 10 -11.56 4.18 -14.35
C ILE A 10 -11.55 3.98 -15.86
N ASP A 11 -11.77 5.03 -16.65
CA ASP A 11 -11.76 4.95 -18.11
C ASP A 11 -10.39 4.52 -18.65
N HIS A 12 -9.31 5.02 -18.07
CA HIS A 12 -7.95 4.60 -18.39
C HIS A 12 -7.71 3.12 -18.07
N ALA A 13 -8.05 2.67 -16.86
CA ALA A 13 -7.91 1.29 -16.41
C ALA A 13 -8.69 0.31 -17.29
N VAL A 14 -9.93 0.65 -17.65
CA VAL A 14 -10.75 -0.17 -18.56
C VAL A 14 -10.06 -0.31 -19.92
N ARG A 15 -9.56 0.79 -20.50
CA ARG A 15 -8.85 0.75 -21.79
C ARG A 15 -7.57 -0.08 -21.74
N GLN A 16 -6.82 0.02 -20.64
CA GLN A 16 -5.58 -0.75 -20.46
C GLN A 16 -5.83 -2.24 -20.24
N SER A 17 -6.94 -2.60 -19.60
CA SER A 17 -7.27 -4.01 -19.32
C SER A 17 -7.50 -4.86 -20.57
N GLY A 18 -7.85 -4.22 -21.70
CA GLY A 18 -8.24 -4.90 -22.95
C GLY A 18 -9.56 -5.68 -22.87
N LYS A 19 -10.27 -5.65 -21.74
CA LYS A 19 -11.55 -6.34 -21.54
C LYS A 19 -12.72 -5.49 -21.98
N SER A 20 -13.82 -6.13 -22.37
CA SER A 20 -15.05 -5.40 -22.66
C SER A 20 -15.71 -4.90 -21.37
N ASN A 21 -16.56 -3.87 -21.48
CA ASN A 21 -17.34 -3.37 -20.35
C ASN A 21 -18.22 -4.49 -19.74
N ASP A 22 -18.75 -5.39 -20.57
CA ASP A 22 -19.61 -6.50 -20.13
C ASP A 22 -18.81 -7.56 -19.36
N ASP A 23 -17.60 -7.89 -19.81
CA ASP A 23 -16.71 -8.83 -19.12
C ASP A 23 -16.31 -8.29 -17.74
N ILE A 24 -16.01 -7.00 -17.65
CA ILE A 24 -15.68 -6.32 -16.39
C ILE A 24 -16.89 -6.30 -15.46
N ALA A 25 -18.08 -5.97 -15.98
CA ALA A 25 -19.32 -5.98 -15.20
C ALA A 25 -19.61 -7.38 -14.62
N HIS A 26 -19.45 -8.43 -15.43
CA HIS A 26 -19.62 -9.82 -14.98
C HIS A 26 -18.57 -10.22 -13.94
N ALA A 27 -17.30 -9.87 -14.16
CA ALA A 27 -16.22 -10.16 -13.21
C ALA A 27 -16.43 -9.49 -11.85
N MET A 28 -17.03 -8.30 -11.83
CA MET A 28 -17.40 -7.56 -10.62
C MET A 28 -18.72 -8.02 -10.00
N GLY A 29 -19.43 -8.98 -10.61
CA GLY A 29 -20.71 -9.50 -10.13
C GLY A 29 -21.91 -8.57 -10.34
N PHE A 30 -21.81 -7.61 -11.26
CA PHE A 30 -22.92 -6.71 -11.60
C PHE A 30 -23.83 -7.32 -12.66
N SER A 31 -25.13 -7.35 -12.37
CA SER A 31 -26.18 -7.78 -13.31
C SER A 31 -26.51 -6.74 -14.39
N ARG A 32 -26.03 -5.50 -14.24
CA ARG A 32 -26.31 -4.39 -15.17
C ARG A 32 -25.09 -4.14 -16.10
N PRO A 33 -25.17 -4.46 -17.39
CA PRO A 33 -24.06 -4.27 -18.33
C PRO A 33 -23.63 -2.79 -18.46
N ASN A 34 -24.58 -1.86 -18.32
CA ASN A 34 -24.31 -0.42 -18.50
C ASN A 34 -23.58 0.24 -17.32
N LEU A 35 -23.35 -0.47 -16.19
CA LEU A 35 -22.72 0.13 -15.02
C LEU A 35 -21.31 0.63 -15.34
N VAL A 36 -20.48 -0.19 -15.99
CA VAL A 36 -19.09 0.17 -16.31
C VAL A 36 -19.05 1.40 -17.22
N THR A 37 -19.96 1.50 -18.18
CA THR A 37 -20.10 2.70 -19.02
C THR A 37 -20.42 3.94 -18.18
N MET A 38 -21.36 3.82 -17.23
CA MET A 38 -21.72 4.94 -16.34
C MET A 38 -20.58 5.36 -15.41
N LEU A 39 -19.77 4.42 -14.93
CA LEU A 39 -18.60 4.69 -14.10
C LEU A 39 -17.52 5.47 -14.89
N ARG A 40 -17.24 5.04 -16.13
CA ARG A 40 -16.23 5.66 -17.01
C ARG A 40 -16.55 7.11 -17.35
N VAL A 41 -17.82 7.45 -17.51
CA VAL A 41 -18.26 8.83 -17.81
C VAL A 41 -18.57 9.66 -16.55
N GLY A 42 -18.40 9.07 -15.35
CA GLY A 42 -18.68 9.73 -14.08
C GLY A 42 -20.17 9.97 -13.80
N ALA A 43 -21.08 9.30 -14.52
CA ALA A 43 -22.52 9.37 -14.26
C ALA A 43 -22.92 8.66 -12.96
N THR A 44 -22.07 7.77 -12.46
CA THR A 44 -22.21 7.11 -11.16
C THR A 44 -20.84 6.94 -10.55
N ARG A 45 -20.73 7.08 -9.23
CA ARG A 45 -19.49 6.84 -8.48
C ARG A 45 -19.34 5.36 -8.18
N LEU A 46 -18.11 4.85 -8.24
CA LEU A 46 -17.79 3.49 -7.82
C LEU A 46 -17.91 3.39 -6.29
N PRO A 47 -18.74 2.47 -5.75
CA PRO A 47 -18.77 2.24 -4.31
C PRO A 47 -17.40 1.80 -3.78
N LEU A 48 -16.98 2.35 -2.64
CA LEU A 48 -15.64 2.13 -2.08
C LEU A 48 -15.36 0.65 -1.78
N ASP A 49 -16.39 -0.10 -1.38
CA ASP A 49 -16.35 -1.55 -1.12
C ASP A 49 -16.14 -2.38 -2.39
N ARG A 50 -16.38 -1.81 -3.57
CA ARG A 50 -16.26 -2.47 -4.88
C ARG A 50 -14.97 -2.16 -5.61
N ILE A 51 -14.11 -1.34 -5.02
CA ILE A 51 -12.79 -1.02 -5.57
C ILE A 51 -11.89 -2.26 -5.71
N PRO A 52 -11.85 -3.20 -4.74
CA PRO A 52 -11.08 -4.45 -4.90
C PRO A 52 -11.58 -5.29 -6.08
N ASP A 53 -12.89 -5.42 -6.26
CA ASP A 53 -13.50 -6.17 -7.36
C ASP A 53 -13.13 -5.54 -8.72
N PHE A 54 -13.20 -4.20 -8.81
CA PHE A 54 -12.81 -3.47 -10.02
C PHE A 54 -11.31 -3.63 -10.33
N ALA A 55 -10.45 -3.50 -9.33
CA ALA A 55 -9.01 -3.68 -9.46
C ALA A 55 -8.66 -5.10 -9.92
N ALA A 56 -9.29 -6.13 -9.33
CA ALA A 56 -9.13 -7.51 -9.77
C ALA A 56 -9.62 -7.74 -11.21
N ALA A 57 -10.72 -7.09 -11.60
CA ALA A 57 -11.27 -7.19 -12.94
C ALA A 57 -10.40 -6.50 -14.00
N THR A 58 -9.77 -5.37 -13.68
CA THR A 58 -9.07 -4.51 -14.66
C THR A 58 -7.55 -4.54 -14.57
N GLY A 59 -6.99 -5.00 -13.45
CA GLY A 59 -5.56 -4.92 -13.15
C GLY A 59 -5.12 -3.54 -12.62
N ALA A 60 -6.05 -2.64 -12.30
CA ALA A 60 -5.76 -1.31 -11.79
C ALA A 60 -5.19 -1.34 -10.36
N ASP A 61 -4.42 -0.30 -10.01
CA ASP A 61 -3.98 -0.10 -8.63
C ASP A 61 -5.18 0.25 -7.74
N ALA A 62 -5.52 -0.67 -6.82
CA ALA A 62 -6.63 -0.51 -5.90
C ALA A 62 -6.42 0.63 -4.89
N TYR A 63 -5.17 0.88 -4.47
CA TYR A 63 -4.85 1.92 -3.50
C TYR A 63 -4.99 3.30 -4.15
N GLU A 64 -4.49 3.47 -5.36
CA GLU A 64 -4.63 4.71 -6.11
C GLU A 64 -6.12 5.01 -6.41
N LEU A 65 -6.87 4.01 -6.87
CA LEU A 65 -8.30 4.15 -7.13
C LEU A 65 -9.10 4.49 -5.85
N LEU A 66 -8.81 3.82 -4.74
CA LEU A 66 -9.43 4.10 -3.43
C LEU A 66 -9.16 5.53 -2.98
N THR A 67 -7.92 5.99 -3.15
CA THR A 67 -7.48 7.33 -2.78
C THR A 67 -8.22 8.41 -3.57
N LEU A 68 -8.33 8.24 -4.89
CA LEU A 68 -9.09 9.16 -5.75
C LEU A 68 -10.58 9.15 -5.41
N ALA A 69 -11.16 7.96 -5.24
CA ALA A 69 -12.57 7.84 -4.89
C ALA A 69 -12.86 8.49 -3.53
N LEU A 70 -12.05 8.23 -2.49
CA LEU A 70 -12.22 8.82 -1.16
C LEU A 70 -12.27 10.35 -1.21
N ALA A 71 -11.40 10.99 -2.00
CA ALA A 71 -11.42 12.43 -2.18
C ALA A 71 -12.77 12.93 -2.73
N GLU A 72 -13.38 12.22 -3.68
CA GLU A 72 -14.68 12.57 -4.25
C GLU A 72 -15.86 12.32 -3.28
N TYR A 73 -15.71 11.40 -2.34
CA TYR A 73 -16.66 11.16 -1.25
C TYR A 73 -16.48 12.12 -0.06
N GLY A 74 -15.55 13.09 -0.14
CA GLY A 74 -15.28 14.06 0.92
C GLY A 74 -14.36 13.54 2.03
N GLY A 75 -13.74 12.38 1.82
CA GLY A 75 -12.68 11.83 2.66
C GLY A 75 -11.30 12.43 2.35
N PRO A 76 -10.24 11.94 3.01
CA PRO A 76 -8.88 12.35 2.71
C PRO A 76 -8.49 11.91 1.29
N GLY A 77 -7.94 12.84 0.51
CA GLY A 77 -7.28 12.52 -0.76
C GLY A 77 -5.85 11.96 -0.54
N PRO A 78 -5.04 11.87 -1.61
CA PRO A 78 -3.70 11.26 -1.55
C PRO A 78 -2.82 11.79 -0.42
N GLN A 79 -2.69 13.11 -0.34
CA GLN A 79 -1.88 13.78 0.69
C GLN A 79 -2.44 13.55 2.11
N GLY A 80 -3.76 13.42 2.24
CA GLY A 80 -4.41 13.14 3.51
C GLY A 80 -4.16 11.71 3.98
N LEU A 81 -4.14 10.73 3.05
CA LEU A 81 -3.83 9.33 3.33
C LEU A 81 -2.35 9.11 3.65
N GLU A 82 -1.44 9.78 2.93
CA GLU A 82 0.00 9.79 3.25
C GLU A 82 0.24 10.32 4.68
N SER A 83 -0.55 11.30 5.12
CA SER A 83 -0.49 11.82 6.49
C SER A 83 -1.03 10.83 7.54
N LEU A 84 -1.80 9.82 7.14
CA LEU A 84 -2.28 8.72 7.98
C LEU A 84 -1.33 7.53 8.04
N GLU A 85 -0.26 7.52 7.24
CA GLU A 85 0.79 6.50 7.36
C GLU A 85 1.29 6.48 8.81
N ARG A 86 1.01 5.38 9.49
CA ARG A 86 1.36 5.22 10.90
C ARG A 86 2.88 5.24 11.01
N LYS A 87 3.44 6.31 11.59
CA LYS A 87 4.80 6.26 12.12
C LYS A 87 4.90 5.02 13.02
N PRO A 88 5.95 4.21 12.88
CA PRO A 88 6.18 3.08 13.77
C PRO A 88 6.07 3.54 15.22
N ILE A 89 5.38 2.77 16.05
CA ILE A 89 5.34 3.05 17.49
C ILE A 89 6.75 2.77 18.02
N GLU A 90 7.48 3.81 18.37
CA GLU A 90 8.81 3.69 18.95
C GLU A 90 8.72 3.13 20.37
N SER A 91 9.59 2.19 20.70
CA SER A 91 9.76 1.67 22.06
C SER A 91 11.24 1.62 22.42
N ASN A 92 11.52 1.79 23.71
CA ASN A 92 12.90 1.81 24.21
C ASN A 92 13.31 0.41 24.70
N VAL A 93 14.50 -0.01 24.30
CA VAL A 93 15.16 -1.21 24.84
C VAL A 93 16.35 -0.75 25.70
N ASN A 94 16.29 -1.02 27.00
CA ASN A 94 17.35 -0.68 27.94
C ASN A 94 18.32 -1.86 28.09
N ILE A 95 19.54 -1.72 27.58
CA ILE A 95 20.58 -2.76 27.64
C ILE A 95 21.59 -2.41 28.73
N ARG A 96 21.86 -3.36 29.64
CA ARG A 96 23.00 -3.27 30.57
C ARG A 96 24.14 -4.15 30.07
N ALA A 97 25.31 -3.54 29.88
CA ALA A 97 26.54 -4.21 29.45
C ALA A 97 27.77 -3.43 29.98
N PRO A 98 28.97 -4.03 29.96
CA PRO A 98 30.22 -3.31 30.22
C PRO A 98 30.37 -2.09 29.30
N ILE A 99 31.01 -1.03 29.81
CA ILE A 99 31.09 0.26 29.10
C ILE A 99 31.80 0.14 27.76
N GLU A 100 32.83 -0.71 27.69
CA GLU A 100 33.63 -0.96 26.49
C GLU A 100 32.79 -1.57 25.36
N VAL A 101 31.81 -2.41 25.71
CA VAL A 101 30.90 -3.03 24.75
C VAL A 101 29.91 -1.99 24.22
N CYS A 102 29.34 -1.17 25.10
CA CYS A 102 28.45 -0.09 24.73
C CYS A 102 29.12 0.93 23.81
N ASP A 103 30.37 1.30 24.10
CA ASP A 103 31.11 2.28 23.30
C ASP A 103 31.50 1.72 21.93
N ARG A 104 31.92 0.46 21.87
CA ARG A 104 32.16 -0.23 20.60
C ARG A 104 30.89 -0.29 19.74
N PHE A 105 29.75 -0.58 20.34
CA PHE A 105 28.47 -0.62 19.63
C PHE A 105 28.05 0.77 19.09
N LYS A 106 28.18 1.82 19.91
CA LYS A 106 27.91 3.20 19.47
C LYS A 106 28.84 3.66 18.35
N ALA A 107 30.13 3.35 18.46
CA ALA A 107 31.12 3.66 17.43
C ALA A 107 30.77 2.97 16.09
N LEU A 108 30.37 1.70 16.15
CA LEU A 108 29.92 0.97 14.96
C LEU A 108 28.67 1.59 14.32
N CYS A 109 27.67 1.95 15.13
CA CYS A 109 26.47 2.64 14.63
C CYS A 109 26.83 3.96 13.92
N MET A 110 27.75 4.74 14.51
CA MET A 110 28.21 5.99 13.93
C MET A 110 28.97 5.79 12.61
N GLN A 111 29.87 4.82 12.56
CA GLN A 111 30.66 4.47 11.38
C GLN A 111 29.76 4.08 10.20
N GLU A 112 28.76 3.24 10.47
CA GLU A 112 27.81 2.74 9.46
C GLU A 112 26.68 3.74 9.15
N ARG A 113 26.68 4.92 9.79
CA ARG A 113 25.62 5.94 9.71
C ARG A 113 24.22 5.37 9.98
N ARG A 114 24.12 4.44 10.95
CA ARG A 114 22.87 3.79 11.37
C ARG A 114 22.46 4.23 12.77
N THR A 115 21.15 4.28 13.01
CA THR A 115 20.62 4.39 14.37
C THR A 115 20.79 3.06 15.11
N GLN A 116 20.68 3.09 16.44
CA GLN A 116 20.72 1.86 17.25
C GLN A 116 19.60 0.89 16.86
N GLY A 117 18.41 1.41 16.53
CA GLY A 117 17.29 0.60 16.04
C GLY A 117 17.60 -0.09 14.71
N GLN A 118 18.15 0.66 13.74
CA GLN A 118 18.58 0.09 12.45
C GLN A 118 19.68 -0.95 12.61
N MET A 119 20.59 -0.74 13.55
CA MET A 119 21.62 -1.74 13.87
C MET A 119 21.02 -2.99 14.53
N LEU A 120 20.04 -2.81 15.43
CA LEU A 120 19.34 -3.93 16.07
C LEU A 120 18.57 -4.78 15.04
N GLU A 121 17.88 -4.15 14.11
CA GLU A 121 17.18 -4.82 13.01
C GLU A 121 18.14 -5.64 12.13
N LEU A 122 19.32 -5.08 11.81
CA LEU A 122 20.36 -5.81 11.10
C LEU A 122 20.83 -7.04 11.88
N LEU A 123 21.07 -6.90 13.19
CA LEU A 123 21.49 -8.02 14.05
C LEU A 123 20.42 -9.12 14.10
N LEU A 124 19.14 -8.76 14.21
CA LEU A 124 18.03 -9.71 14.19
C LEU A 124 17.93 -10.44 12.84
N THR A 125 18.14 -9.73 11.74
CA THR A 125 18.15 -10.30 10.39
C THR A 125 19.27 -11.32 10.23
N VAL A 126 20.49 -10.97 10.64
CA VAL A 126 21.65 -11.86 10.58
C VAL A 126 21.47 -13.07 11.50
N TRP A 127 20.92 -12.88 12.70
CA TRP A 127 20.62 -13.98 13.61
C TRP A 127 19.61 -14.96 13.03
N GLY A 128 18.50 -14.46 12.47
CA GLY A 128 17.46 -15.29 11.85
C GLY A 128 18.01 -16.12 10.68
N ALA A 129 18.79 -15.49 9.79
CA ALA A 129 19.42 -16.18 8.67
C ALA A 129 20.41 -17.28 9.09
N GLY A 130 20.97 -17.21 10.30
CA GLY A 130 21.86 -18.23 10.85
C GLY A 130 21.14 -19.45 11.43
N GLN A 131 19.84 -19.35 11.75
CA GLN A 131 19.05 -20.47 12.30
C GLN A 131 18.50 -21.38 11.20
N ASP A 132 18.15 -20.84 10.03
CA ASP A 132 17.65 -21.62 8.89
C ASP A 132 18.69 -22.60 8.31
N VAL A 133 19.99 -22.35 8.56
CA VAL A 133 21.09 -23.21 8.07
C VAL A 133 21.32 -24.41 8.99
N ASP A 134 20.92 -24.34 10.26
CA ASP A 134 21.19 -25.38 11.27
C ASP A 134 20.12 -26.48 11.31
N GLU A 135 18.92 -26.23 10.74
CA GLU A 135 17.81 -27.20 10.72
C GLU A 135 17.90 -28.25 9.59
N THR A 136 18.94 -28.17 8.75
CA THR A 136 19.19 -29.12 7.64
C THR A 136 20.39 -30.04 7.90
N ARG A 137 20.83 -30.22 9.15
CA ARG A 137 22.02 -31.01 9.50
C ARG A 137 21.77 -32.13 10.50
#